data_AF-A0A024TQZ4-F1
#
_entry.id   AF-A0A024TQZ4-F1
#
_cell.length_a   1.000
_cell.length_b   1.000
_cell.length_c   1.000
_cell.angle_alpha   90.00
_cell.angle_beta   90.00
_cell.angle_gamma   90.00
#
_symmetry.space_group_name_H-M   'P 1'
#
loop_
_entity.id
_entity.type
_entity.pdbx_description
1 polymer ?
#
loop_
_entity_poly.entity_id
_entity_poly.type
_entity_poly.pdbx_seq_one_letter_code
_entity_poly.pdbx_strand_id
1 'polypeptide(L)'
;MTEVTGSGQVALVADRVAANCMKLKGCGSGATLIAVNSTVNITGDAKVEVTASGGVNVVSDSFSASRLHSQVTGSGSVEIHTHSRFGAATIESQVTGSGHIQVVGQGSTERHDVSITGSGTVNSTMCASACDVKIMGSGYANFSDLNQVAAKVIGSGRVQQLTLVRLRPPYEVVAMPAPTPTAMPESARNWLKKAIFG
;
A
#
# COMPACT_ATOMS: atom_id res chain seq x y z
N MET A 1 19.59 -4.48 -6.34
CA MET A 1 19.11 -5.60 -5.52
C MET A 1 19.21 -5.16 -4.07
N THR A 2 18.10 -5.05 -3.36
CA THR A 2 18.09 -4.78 -1.92
C THR A 2 17.49 -5.98 -1.22
N GLU A 3 18.32 -6.70 -0.47
CA GLU A 3 17.92 -7.84 0.33
C GLU A 3 18.12 -7.50 1.81
N VAL A 4 17.08 -7.73 2.61
CA VAL A 4 17.14 -7.55 4.06
C VAL A 4 16.96 -8.91 4.70
N THR A 5 17.99 -9.40 5.38
CA THR A 5 17.94 -10.66 6.13
C THR A 5 18.05 -10.38 7.62
N GLY A 6 17.11 -10.89 8.41
CA GLY A 6 17.09 -10.77 9.88
C GLY A 6 15.97 -9.84 10.36
N SER A 7 16.26 -9.00 11.35
CA SER A 7 15.35 -8.00 11.94
C SER A 7 15.67 -6.56 11.51
N GLY A 8 16.58 -6.39 10.55
CA GLY A 8 17.01 -5.08 10.07
C GLY A 8 15.91 -4.30 9.37
N GLN A 9 16.05 -2.97 9.36
CA GLN A 9 15.18 -2.08 8.60
C GLN A 9 16.01 -1.43 7.50
N VAL A 10 15.47 -1.40 6.28
CA VAL A 10 16.07 -0.66 5.17
C VAL A 10 15.03 0.31 4.64
N ALA A 11 15.37 1.59 4.62
CA ALA A 11 14.55 2.62 4.00
C ALA A 11 15.30 3.21 2.80
N LEU A 12 14.67 3.17 1.63
CA LEU A 12 15.12 3.91 0.45
C LEU A 12 14.17 5.08 0.25
N VAL A 13 14.69 6.30 0.39
CA VAL A 13 13.96 7.53 0.12
C VAL A 13 14.60 8.19 -1.09
N ALA A 14 13.83 8.36 -2.16
CA ALA A 14 14.30 8.96 -3.39
C ALA A 14 13.22 9.86 -3.98
N ASP A 15 13.60 10.84 -4.80
CA ASP A 15 12.60 11.56 -5.60
C ASP A 15 12.13 10.71 -6.79
N ARG A 16 13.06 10.03 -7.46
CA ARG A 16 12.78 9.16 -8.61
C ARG A 16 13.60 7.89 -8.56
N VAL A 17 13.01 6.79 -9.02
CA VAL A 17 13.68 5.51 -9.20
C VAL A 17 13.42 5.05 -10.63
N ALA A 18 14.48 4.88 -11.41
CA ALA A 18 14.40 4.34 -12.75
C ALA A 18 15.35 3.15 -12.87
N ALA A 19 14.85 2.01 -13.31
CA ALA A 19 15.67 0.81 -13.50
C ALA A 19 15.05 -0.07 -14.58
N ASN A 20 15.84 -0.99 -15.13
CA ASN A 20 15.28 -2.01 -16.00
C ASN A 20 14.56 -3.09 -15.19
N CYS A 21 15.19 -3.54 -14.10
CA CYS A 21 14.64 -4.53 -13.20
C CYS A 21 14.79 -4.06 -11.75
N MET A 22 13.77 -4.28 -10.94
CA MET A 22 13.80 -4.04 -9.50
C MET A 22 13.53 -5.34 -8.78
N LYS A 23 14.42 -5.73 -7.85
CA LYS A 23 14.19 -6.88 -6.97
C LYS A 23 14.36 -6.46 -5.51
N LEU A 24 13.28 -6.60 -4.75
CA LEU A 24 13.20 -6.37 -3.32
C LEU A 24 12.94 -7.70 -2.63
N LYS A 25 13.76 -8.05 -1.65
CA LYS A 25 13.61 -9.28 -0.90
C LYS A 25 13.69 -9.01 0.61
N GLY A 26 12.57 -9.21 1.31
CA GLY A 26 12.52 -9.19 2.76
C GLY A 26 12.58 -10.62 3.31
N CYS A 27 13.53 -10.90 4.20
CA CYS A 27 13.72 -12.19 4.86
C CYS A 27 13.78 -12.00 6.38
N GLY A 28 13.00 -12.76 7.13
CA GLY A 28 13.00 -12.73 8.60
C GLY A 28 11.86 -11.90 9.17
N SER A 29 12.17 -10.95 10.04
CA SER A 29 11.20 -10.03 10.68
C SER A 29 11.46 -8.56 10.33
N GLY A 30 12.43 -8.30 9.45
CA GLY A 30 12.82 -6.97 9.03
C GLY A 30 11.78 -6.27 8.16
N ALA A 31 11.92 -4.94 8.04
CA ALA A 31 11.05 -4.11 7.22
C ALA A 31 11.85 -3.43 6.11
N THR A 32 11.34 -3.47 4.89
CA THR A 32 11.87 -2.68 3.77
C THR A 32 10.86 -1.62 3.41
N LEU A 33 11.24 -0.36 3.57
CA LEU A 33 10.44 0.78 3.13
C LEU A 33 11.08 1.40 1.89
N ILE A 34 10.27 1.65 0.88
CA ILE A 34 10.66 2.43 -0.29
C ILE A 34 9.67 3.57 -0.42
N ALA A 35 10.13 4.79 -0.20
CA ALA A 35 9.35 6.01 -0.35
C ALA A 35 9.91 6.80 -1.53
N VAL A 36 9.14 6.88 -2.61
CA VAL A 36 9.53 7.61 -3.82
C VAL A 36 8.58 8.76 -4.07
N ASN A 37 9.07 10.00 -3.96
CA ASN A 37 8.19 11.17 -3.97
C ASN A 37 7.51 11.40 -5.32
N SER A 38 8.22 11.20 -6.43
CA SER A 38 7.71 11.47 -7.78
C SER A 38 7.36 10.20 -8.55
N THR A 39 8.36 9.44 -9.01
CA THR A 39 8.08 8.37 -9.99
C THR A 39 9.01 7.18 -9.85
N VAL A 40 8.40 6.00 -9.86
CA VAL A 40 9.06 4.70 -10.02
C VAL A 40 8.80 4.21 -11.44
N ASN A 41 9.85 4.16 -12.27
CA ASN A 41 9.76 3.72 -13.66
C ASN A 41 10.64 2.49 -13.88
N ILE A 42 10.02 1.32 -13.91
CA ILE A 42 10.68 0.04 -14.17
C ILE A 42 10.34 -0.41 -15.59
N THR A 43 11.30 -0.41 -16.50
CA THR A 43 10.99 -0.76 -17.90
C THR A 43 10.68 -2.24 -18.08
N GLY A 44 11.21 -3.11 -17.21
CA GLY A 44 10.99 -4.55 -17.23
C GLY A 44 10.22 -5.05 -16.02
N ASP A 45 10.84 -5.95 -15.26
CA ASP A 45 10.21 -6.67 -14.15
C ASP A 45 10.50 -6.01 -12.79
N ALA A 46 9.42 -5.73 -12.04
CA ALA A 46 9.47 -5.37 -10.63
C ALA A 46 9.07 -6.58 -9.79
N LYS A 47 10.02 -7.15 -9.04
CA LYS A 47 9.82 -8.30 -8.17
C LYS A 47 9.95 -7.93 -6.70
N VAL A 48 8.91 -8.23 -5.93
CA VAL A 48 8.85 -8.00 -4.49
C VAL A 48 8.58 -9.33 -3.79
N GLU A 49 9.57 -9.83 -3.06
CA GLU A 49 9.51 -11.11 -2.36
C GLU A 49 9.59 -10.86 -0.85
N VAL A 50 8.70 -11.48 -0.08
CA VAL A 50 8.78 -11.51 1.38
C VAL A 50 8.72 -12.95 1.85
N THR A 51 9.66 -13.29 2.73
CA THR A 51 9.80 -14.61 3.34
C THR A 51 9.86 -14.48 4.86
N ALA A 52 9.13 -15.36 5.55
CA ALA A 52 8.84 -15.33 6.99
C ALA A 52 7.82 -14.25 7.38
N SER A 53 8.15 -13.32 8.27
CA SER A 53 7.22 -12.37 8.90
C SER A 53 7.57 -10.90 8.63
N GLY A 54 8.53 -10.63 7.75
CA GLY A 54 8.94 -9.28 7.39
C GLY A 54 7.89 -8.53 6.59
N GLY A 55 8.16 -7.25 6.32
CA GLY A 55 7.28 -6.39 5.54
C GLY A 55 8.03 -5.67 4.43
N VAL A 56 7.40 -5.51 3.28
CA VAL A 56 7.86 -4.58 2.24
C VAL A 56 6.75 -3.57 1.97
N ASN A 57 7.05 -2.29 2.16
CA ASN A 57 6.15 -1.19 1.84
C ASN A 57 6.77 -0.31 0.76
N VAL A 58 6.08 -0.14 -0.36
CA VAL A 58 6.45 0.71 -1.47
C VAL A 58 5.41 1.81 -1.61
N VAL A 59 5.78 3.04 -1.28
CA VAL A 59 4.95 4.24 -1.43
C VAL A 59 5.53 5.08 -2.56
N SER A 60 4.71 5.40 -3.54
CA SER A 60 5.11 6.31 -4.62
C SER A 60 3.96 7.19 -5.10
N ASP A 61 4.25 8.33 -5.73
CA ASP A 61 3.19 9.09 -6.39
C ASP A 61 2.73 8.38 -7.69
N SER A 62 3.70 8.03 -8.54
CA SER A 62 3.45 7.29 -9.78
C SER A 62 4.34 6.04 -9.89
N PHE A 63 3.75 4.91 -10.28
CA PHE A 63 4.44 3.62 -10.50
C PHE A 63 4.17 3.09 -11.90
N SER A 64 5.23 2.76 -12.64
CA SER A 64 5.15 2.08 -13.93
C SER A 64 6.07 0.86 -13.95
N ALA A 65 5.55 -0.27 -14.39
CA ALA A 65 6.30 -1.50 -14.64
C ALA A 65 5.77 -2.21 -15.89
N SER A 66 6.57 -3.03 -16.57
CA SER A 66 5.99 -3.99 -17.53
C SER A 66 5.25 -5.09 -16.77
N ARG A 67 5.90 -5.63 -15.75
CA ARG A 67 5.33 -6.69 -14.90
C ARG A 67 5.65 -6.45 -13.44
N LEU A 68 4.65 -6.59 -12.59
CA LEU A 68 4.79 -6.58 -11.15
C LEU A 68 4.57 -8.00 -10.61
N HIS A 69 5.58 -8.57 -9.97
CA HIS A 69 5.50 -9.86 -9.30
C HIS A 69 5.65 -9.67 -7.79
N SER A 70 4.58 -9.90 -7.04
CA SER A 70 4.54 -9.80 -5.59
C SER A 70 4.35 -11.18 -4.99
N GLN A 71 5.30 -11.64 -4.18
CA GLN A 71 5.30 -12.95 -3.56
C GLN A 71 5.48 -12.84 -2.06
N VAL A 72 4.61 -13.47 -1.29
CA VAL A 72 4.71 -13.60 0.17
C VAL A 72 4.69 -15.06 0.57
N THR A 73 5.69 -15.50 1.33
CA THR A 73 5.81 -16.86 1.86
C THR A 73 6.01 -16.81 3.37
N GLY A 74 4.99 -17.21 4.15
CA GLY A 74 4.94 -17.08 5.61
C GLY A 74 3.79 -16.21 6.08
N SER A 75 4.07 -15.27 6.98
CA SER A 75 3.09 -14.35 7.61
C SER A 75 3.41 -12.87 7.37
N GLY A 76 4.36 -12.56 6.49
CA GLY A 76 4.75 -11.20 6.17
C GLY A 76 3.72 -10.42 5.34
N SER A 77 4.05 -9.18 5.04
CA SER A 77 3.19 -8.29 4.24
C SER A 77 3.93 -7.61 3.09
N VAL A 78 3.24 -7.42 1.98
CA VAL A 78 3.67 -6.57 0.86
C VAL A 78 2.60 -5.53 0.61
N GLU A 79 2.96 -4.27 0.73
CA GLU A 79 2.09 -3.12 0.49
C GLU A 79 2.70 -2.26 -0.61
N ILE A 80 1.96 -2.01 -1.68
CA ILE A 80 2.36 -1.16 -2.79
C ILE A 80 1.27 -0.11 -2.97
N HIS A 81 1.58 1.12 -2.57
CA HIS A 81 0.64 2.23 -2.56
C HIS A 81 1.09 3.30 -3.54
N THR A 82 0.17 3.70 -4.42
CA THR A 82 0.35 4.80 -5.37
C THR A 82 -0.72 5.86 -5.21
N HIS A 83 -0.32 7.13 -5.24
CA HIS A 83 -1.24 8.25 -5.05
C HIS A 83 -1.92 8.70 -6.34
N SER A 84 -1.15 8.84 -7.42
CA SER A 84 -1.63 9.49 -8.65
C SER A 84 -1.84 8.49 -9.79
N ARG A 85 -0.83 7.67 -10.11
CA ARG A 85 -0.90 6.76 -11.26
C ARG A 85 -0.22 5.43 -11.00
N PHE A 86 -0.90 4.35 -11.35
CA PHE A 86 -0.35 3.01 -11.39
C PHE A 86 -0.47 2.44 -12.80
N GLY A 87 0.62 1.89 -13.35
CA GLY A 87 0.62 1.23 -14.65
C GLY A 87 1.51 0.00 -14.64
N ALA A 88 0.90 -1.18 -14.65
CA ALA A 88 1.58 -2.44 -14.94
C ALA A 88 0.79 -3.16 -16.03
N ALA A 89 1.45 -3.76 -17.02
CA ALA A 89 0.74 -4.57 -18.01
C ALA A 89 0.24 -5.87 -17.38
N THR A 90 1.07 -6.48 -16.53
CA THR A 90 0.74 -7.70 -15.80
C THR A 90 1.08 -7.58 -14.32
N ILE A 91 0.17 -8.07 -13.47
CA ILE A 91 0.36 -8.17 -12.02
C ILE A 91 0.22 -9.63 -11.62
N GLU A 92 1.21 -10.17 -10.92
CA GLU A 92 1.21 -11.51 -10.35
C GLU A 92 1.30 -11.39 -8.82
N SER A 93 0.26 -11.82 -8.11
CA SER A 93 0.21 -11.78 -6.65
C SER A 93 0.15 -13.21 -6.10
N GLN A 94 1.21 -13.66 -5.42
CA GLN A 94 1.31 -15.00 -4.87
C GLN A 94 1.47 -14.97 -3.35
N VAL A 95 0.54 -15.59 -2.62
CA VAL A 95 0.61 -15.74 -1.17
C VAL A 95 0.65 -17.22 -0.79
N THR A 96 1.64 -17.60 0.00
CA THR A 96 1.77 -18.94 0.58
C THR A 96 1.91 -18.82 2.10
N GLY A 97 0.91 -19.30 2.85
CA GLY A 97 0.84 -19.16 4.31
C GLY A 97 -0.32 -18.26 4.76
N SER A 98 -0.03 -17.30 5.64
CA SER A 98 -1.00 -16.38 6.26
C SER A 98 -0.67 -14.91 5.99
N GLY A 99 0.22 -14.64 5.04
CA GLY A 99 0.65 -13.29 4.70
C GLY A 99 -0.40 -12.45 3.98
N HIS A 100 -0.03 -11.19 3.74
CA HIS A 100 -0.90 -10.18 3.15
C HIS A 100 -0.24 -9.50 1.95
N ILE A 101 -0.97 -9.35 0.84
CA ILE A 101 -0.55 -8.53 -0.29
C ILE A 101 -1.60 -7.45 -0.52
N GLN A 102 -1.15 -6.21 -0.64
CA GLN A 102 -1.99 -5.07 -0.91
C GLN A 102 -1.40 -4.22 -2.04
N VAL A 103 -2.17 -4.06 -3.12
CA VAL A 103 -1.80 -3.22 -4.25
C VAL A 103 -2.88 -2.15 -4.44
N VAL A 104 -2.57 -0.93 -4.03
CA VAL A 104 -3.48 0.21 -4.05
C VAL A 104 -2.96 1.28 -5.00
N GLY A 105 -3.83 1.75 -5.88
CA GLY A 105 -3.49 2.77 -6.85
C GLY A 105 -4.67 3.25 -7.66
N GLN A 106 -4.40 4.20 -8.54
CA GLN A 106 -5.31 4.64 -9.61
C GLN A 106 -4.73 4.21 -10.96
N GLY A 107 -5.34 3.21 -11.58
CA GLY A 107 -4.80 2.63 -12.82
C GLY A 107 -5.56 1.40 -13.29
N SER A 108 -5.16 0.90 -14.46
CA SER A 108 -5.64 -0.35 -15.03
C SER A 108 -4.47 -1.26 -15.40
N THR A 109 -4.71 -2.57 -15.37
CA THR A 109 -3.78 -3.60 -15.83
C THR A 109 -4.45 -4.47 -16.90
N GLU A 110 -3.67 -5.09 -17.78
CA GLU A 110 -4.24 -5.99 -18.78
C GLU A 110 -4.58 -7.34 -18.14
N ARG A 111 -3.63 -7.89 -17.35
CA ARG A 111 -3.80 -9.16 -16.64
C ARG A 111 -3.46 -9.03 -15.17
N HIS A 112 -4.25 -9.66 -14.32
CA HIS A 112 -3.95 -9.84 -12.91
C HIS A 112 -4.12 -11.30 -12.49
N ASP A 113 -3.01 -11.97 -12.19
CA ASP A 113 -3.00 -13.35 -11.73
C ASP A 113 -2.81 -13.39 -10.22
N VAL A 114 -3.74 -13.98 -9.49
CA VAL A 114 -3.71 -14.09 -8.04
C VAL A 114 -3.72 -15.55 -7.63
N SER A 115 -2.76 -15.95 -6.80
CA SER A 115 -2.63 -17.30 -6.25
C SER A 115 -2.46 -17.27 -4.75
N ILE A 116 -3.43 -17.79 -4.00
CA ILE A 116 -3.40 -17.86 -2.55
C ILE A 116 -3.39 -19.32 -2.13
N THR A 117 -2.37 -19.73 -1.37
CA THR A 117 -2.28 -21.06 -0.74
C THR A 117 -2.18 -20.89 0.77
N GLY A 118 -3.21 -21.32 1.50
CA GLY A 118 -3.32 -21.14 2.96
C GLY A 118 -4.46 -20.20 3.37
N SER A 119 -4.17 -19.28 4.28
CA SER A 119 -5.14 -18.36 4.90
C SER A 119 -4.81 -16.88 4.64
N GLY A 120 -3.91 -16.61 3.69
CA GLY A 120 -3.49 -15.25 3.35
C GLY A 120 -4.58 -14.43 2.66
N THR A 121 -4.32 -13.13 2.56
CA THR A 121 -5.23 -12.16 1.95
C THR A 121 -4.54 -11.39 0.83
N VAL A 122 -5.26 -11.16 -0.27
CA VAL A 122 -4.83 -10.29 -1.37
C VAL A 122 -5.89 -9.21 -1.57
N ASN A 123 -5.48 -7.96 -1.44
CA ASN A 123 -6.32 -6.79 -1.70
C ASN A 123 -5.77 -6.03 -2.90
N SER A 124 -6.61 -5.75 -3.89
CA SER A 124 -6.22 -4.92 -5.03
C SER A 124 -7.32 -3.97 -5.45
N THR A 125 -6.97 -2.70 -5.68
CA THR A 125 -7.89 -1.70 -6.23
C THR A 125 -7.75 -1.52 -7.75
N MET A 126 -6.97 -2.38 -8.41
CA MET A 126 -6.67 -2.28 -9.83
C MET A 126 -7.78 -2.87 -10.70
N CYS A 127 -8.19 -2.12 -11.72
CA CYS A 127 -9.09 -2.61 -12.75
C CYS A 127 -8.29 -3.44 -13.76
N ALA A 128 -8.50 -4.75 -13.77
CA ALA A 128 -7.84 -5.66 -14.70
C ALA A 128 -8.79 -6.04 -15.85
N SER A 129 -8.28 -6.10 -17.08
CA SER A 129 -9.09 -6.56 -18.22
C SER A 129 -9.36 -8.07 -18.16
N ALA A 130 -8.40 -8.83 -17.65
CA ALA A 130 -8.54 -10.25 -17.33
C ALA A 130 -7.92 -10.50 -15.95
N CYS A 131 -8.65 -11.20 -15.07
CA CYS A 131 -8.17 -11.52 -13.74
C CYS A 131 -8.39 -13.00 -13.46
N ASP A 132 -7.32 -13.74 -13.18
CA ASP A 132 -7.37 -15.16 -12.85
C ASP A 132 -7.04 -15.33 -11.36
N VAL A 133 -7.99 -15.84 -10.58
CA VAL A 133 -7.85 -15.97 -9.13
C VAL A 133 -7.89 -17.45 -8.74
N LYS A 134 -6.83 -17.94 -8.10
CA LYS A 134 -6.73 -19.30 -7.58
C LYS A 134 -6.55 -19.25 -6.07
N ILE A 135 -7.48 -19.84 -5.33
CA ILE A 135 -7.41 -19.93 -3.87
C ILE A 135 -7.43 -21.40 -3.47
N MET A 136 -6.43 -21.84 -2.71
CA MET A 136 -6.33 -23.16 -2.12
C MET A 136 -6.22 -23.00 -0.59
N GLY A 137 -7.32 -23.24 0.12
CA GLY A 137 -7.40 -23.03 1.58
C GLY A 137 -8.54 -22.10 2.00
N SER A 138 -8.27 -21.21 2.94
CA SER A 138 -9.25 -20.33 3.61
C SER A 138 -8.98 -18.83 3.39
N GLY A 139 -8.13 -18.50 2.43
CA GLY A 139 -7.73 -17.12 2.13
C GLY A 139 -8.80 -16.28 1.44
N TYR A 140 -8.54 -14.98 1.34
CA TYR A 140 -9.46 -13.99 0.80
C TYR A 140 -8.80 -13.20 -0.34
N ALA A 141 -9.53 -13.00 -1.44
CA ALA A 141 -9.09 -12.12 -2.52
C ALA A 141 -10.15 -11.03 -2.73
N ASN A 142 -9.76 -9.78 -2.53
CA ASN A 142 -10.65 -8.64 -2.61
C ASN A 142 -10.22 -7.73 -3.76
N PHE A 143 -11.15 -7.43 -4.69
CA PHE A 143 -10.89 -6.60 -5.87
C PHE A 143 -11.90 -5.46 -5.98
N SER A 144 -11.51 -4.30 -6.52
CA SER A 144 -12.45 -3.19 -6.79
C SER A 144 -13.41 -3.48 -7.95
N ASP A 145 -12.92 -4.17 -8.98
CA ASP A 145 -13.70 -4.59 -10.15
C ASP A 145 -13.67 -6.11 -10.30
N LEU A 146 -14.85 -6.71 -10.53
CA LEU A 146 -15.04 -8.15 -10.74
C LEU A 146 -15.53 -8.50 -12.16
N ASN A 147 -15.61 -7.53 -13.09
CA ASN A 147 -16.25 -7.71 -14.39
C ASN A 147 -15.69 -8.89 -15.22
N GLN A 148 -14.38 -9.19 -15.11
CA GLN A 148 -13.71 -10.26 -15.86
C GLN A 148 -12.80 -11.11 -14.95
N VAL A 149 -13.36 -11.56 -13.82
CA VAL A 149 -12.65 -12.40 -12.85
C VAL A 149 -13.01 -13.87 -13.03
N ALA A 150 -12.04 -14.68 -13.45
CA ALA A 150 -12.12 -16.13 -13.44
C ALA A 150 -11.55 -16.66 -12.12
N ALA A 151 -12.43 -17.02 -11.18
CA ALA A 151 -12.04 -17.52 -9.87
C ALA A 151 -12.16 -19.04 -9.76
N LYS A 152 -11.11 -19.69 -9.26
CA LYS A 152 -11.07 -21.10 -8.87
C LYS A 152 -10.70 -21.21 -7.39
N VAL A 153 -11.67 -21.62 -6.57
CA VAL A 153 -11.50 -21.78 -5.12
C VAL A 153 -11.60 -23.26 -4.75
N ILE A 154 -10.59 -23.75 -4.02
CA ILE A 154 -10.53 -25.09 -3.45
C ILE A 154 -10.37 -24.92 -1.93
N GLY A 155 -11.45 -25.08 -1.18
CA GLY A 155 -11.49 -24.90 0.27
C GLY A 155 -12.60 -23.94 0.71
N SER A 156 -12.35 -23.17 1.77
CA SER A 156 -13.30 -22.24 2.40
C SER A 156 -13.04 -20.77 2.09
N GLY A 157 -12.08 -20.47 1.20
CA GLY A 157 -11.73 -19.11 0.81
C GLY A 157 -12.82 -18.39 0.05
N ARG A 158 -12.69 -17.06 -0.09
CA ARG A 158 -13.68 -16.22 -0.79
C ARG A 158 -13.02 -15.19 -1.69
N VAL A 159 -13.70 -14.90 -2.81
CA VAL A 159 -13.39 -13.77 -3.68
C VAL A 159 -14.52 -12.75 -3.54
N GLN A 160 -14.21 -11.50 -3.23
CA GLN A 160 -15.20 -10.46 -2.95
C GLN A 160 -14.85 -9.14 -3.63
N GLN A 161 -15.87 -8.31 -3.85
CA GLN A 161 -15.68 -6.96 -4.37
C GLN A 161 -15.51 -5.97 -3.22
N LEU A 162 -14.43 -5.17 -3.26
CA LEU A 162 -14.25 -4.00 -2.41
C LEU A 162 -15.20 -2.90 -2.87
N THR A 163 -16.29 -2.71 -2.13
CA THR A 163 -17.15 -1.54 -2.30
C THR A 163 -16.67 -0.43 -1.37
N LEU A 164 -16.03 0.60 -1.93
CA LEU A 164 -15.73 1.82 -1.19
C LEU A 164 -17.02 2.60 -0.95
N VAL A 165 -17.65 2.39 0.20
CA VAL A 165 -18.79 3.20 0.63
C VAL A 165 -18.26 4.56 1.09
N ARG A 166 -18.51 5.61 0.30
CA ARG A 166 -18.38 6.99 0.77
C ARG A 166 -19.42 7.21 1.85
N LEU A 167 -19.05 7.00 3.11
CA LEU A 167 -19.85 7.46 4.24
C LEU A 167 -19.90 8.99 4.15
N ARG A 168 -21.00 9.54 3.64
CA ARG A 168 -21.38 10.91 4.02
C ARG A 168 -21.80 10.80 5.48
N PRO A 169 -21.04 11.37 6.44
CA PRO A 169 -21.54 11.41 7.80
C PRO A 169 -22.93 12.08 7.78
N PRO A 170 -23.93 11.56 8.50
CA PRO A 170 -25.27 12.12 8.53
C PRO A 170 -25.35 13.48 9.25
N TYR A 171 -24.21 14.06 9.62
CA TYR A 171 -24.11 15.34 10.29
C TYR A 171 -23.28 16.33 9.45
N GLU A 172 -23.69 17.58 9.50
CA GLU A 172 -23.01 18.70 8.85
C GLU A 172 -21.85 19.16 9.74
N VAL A 173 -20.65 19.29 9.18
CA VAL A 173 -19.48 19.79 9.92
C VAL A 173 -19.58 21.31 9.94
N VAL A 174 -20.08 21.88 11.03
CA VAL A 174 -20.04 23.33 11.26
C VAL A 174 -18.67 23.68 11.82
N ALA A 175 -17.89 24.46 11.07
CA ALA A 175 -16.65 25.04 11.58
C ALA A 175 -16.97 25.98 12.74
N MET A 176 -16.42 25.70 13.92
CA MET A 176 -16.52 26.65 15.03
C MET A 176 -15.75 27.92 14.65
N PRO A 177 -16.33 29.11 14.80
CA PRO A 177 -15.60 30.35 14.59
C PRO A 177 -14.41 30.38 15.56
N ALA A 178 -13.22 30.66 15.04
CA ALA A 178 -12.03 30.82 15.87
C ALA A 178 -12.28 31.95 16.88
N PRO A 179 -11.91 31.77 18.17
CA PRO A 179 -12.01 32.85 19.14
C PRO A 179 -11.18 34.03 18.65
N THR A 180 -11.83 35.18 18.46
CA THR A 180 -11.11 36.41 18.11
C THR A 180 -10.20 36.75 19.29
N PRO A 181 -8.89 36.97 19.09
CA PRO A 181 -8.00 37.32 20.20
C PRO A 181 -8.51 38.62 20.84
N THR A 182 -9.08 38.52 22.04
CA THR A 182 -9.42 39.71 22.83
C THR A 182 -8.12 40.37 23.24
N ALA A 183 -7.88 41.61 22.81
CA ALA A 183 -6.71 42.36 23.22
C ALA A 183 -6.61 42.38 24.76
N MET A 184 -5.43 42.08 25.29
CA MET A 184 -5.18 42.09 26.73
C MET A 184 -5.50 43.49 27.31
N PRO A 185 -6.24 43.59 28.42
CA PRO A 185 -6.48 44.87 29.09
C PRO A 185 -5.17 45.50 29.57
N GLU A 186 -5.06 46.82 29.41
CA GLU A 186 -3.82 47.60 29.63
C GLU A 186 -3.25 47.47 31.05
N SER A 187 -4.09 47.15 32.04
CA SER A 187 -3.69 46.92 33.43
C SER A 187 -2.75 45.71 33.59
N ALA A 188 -2.96 44.64 32.81
CA ALA A 188 -2.12 43.43 32.85
C ALA A 188 -0.73 43.67 32.23
N ARG A 189 -0.64 44.54 31.24
CA ARG A 189 0.60 44.89 30.53
C ARG A 189 1.59 45.66 31.42
N ASN A 190 1.09 46.51 32.32
CA ASN A 190 1.96 47.29 33.22
C ASN A 190 2.53 46.46 34.38
N TRP A 191 1.79 45.47 34.88
CA TRP A 191 2.32 44.55 35.90
C TRP A 191 3.48 43.70 35.35
N LEU A 192 3.30 43.13 34.16
CA LEU A 192 4.33 42.32 33.49
C LEU A 192 5.62 43.11 33.21
N LYS A 193 5.51 44.37 32.79
CA LYS A 193 6.69 45.23 32.60
C LYS A 193 7.42 45.51 33.91
N LYS A 194 6.68 45.73 35.01
CA LYS A 194 7.27 45.99 36.33
C LYS A 194 7.94 44.75 36.94
N ALA A 195 7.43 43.55 36.63
CA ALA A 195 8.02 42.29 37.10
C ALA A 195 9.28 41.86 36.31
N ILE A 196 9.45 42.32 35.06
CA ILE A 196 10.58 41.93 34.21
C ILE A 196 11.73 42.97 34.28
N PHE A 197 11.42 44.24 34.48
CA PHE A 197 12.39 45.34 34.40
C PHE A 197 12.49 46.20 35.68
N GLY A 198 11.84 45.78 36.77
CA GLY A 198 11.83 46.49 38.06
C GLY A 198 12.65 45.79 39.12
#